data_AF-R7RWU1-F1
#
_entry.id   AF-R7RWU1-F1
#
_cell.length_a   1.000
_cell.length_b   1.000
_cell.length_c   1.000
_cell.angle_alpha   90.00
_cell.angle_beta   90.00
_cell.angle_gamma   90.00
#
_symmetry.space_group_name_H-M   'P 1'
#
loop_
_entity.id
_entity.type
_entity.pdbx_description
1 polymer ?
#
loop_
_entity_poly.entity_id
_entity_poly.type
_entity_poly.pdbx_seq_one_letter_code
_entity_poly.pdbx_strand_id
1 'polypeptide(L)'
;YRSWCKKTGFESMLPEDTSARKKAAHSSAATLDQSTLDAYTRPIETPPPAYSDDVFGDAAIDWTIATDQPLSVFDHPKYQEMIAIAARTKNGVKI
;
A
#
# COMPACT_ATOMS: atom_id res chain seq x y z
N TYR A 1 -5.91 39.52 20.34
CA TYR A 1 -5.10 38.43 19.77
C TYR A 1 -4.50 38.80 18.40
N ARG A 2 -5.30 38.99 17.33
CA ARG A 2 -4.78 39.35 15.99
C ARG A 2 -3.87 40.59 15.98
N SER A 3 -4.23 41.66 16.69
CA SER A 3 -3.40 42.87 16.82
C SER A 3 -2.09 42.67 17.58
N TRP A 4 -2.05 41.67 18.48
CA TRP A 4 -0.83 41.28 19.18
C TRP A 4 0.09 40.49 18.26
N CYS A 5 -0.46 39.50 17.54
CA CYS A 5 0.26 38.71 16.52
C CYS A 5 0.95 39.61 15.48
N LYS A 6 0.25 40.64 14.98
CA LYS A 6 0.83 41.63 14.06
C LYS A 6 1.98 42.44 14.65
N LYS A 7 1.92 42.76 15.95
CA LYS A 7 2.97 43.55 16.63
C LYS A 7 4.19 42.71 16.98
N THR A 8 4.00 41.42 17.28
CA THR A 8 5.08 40.50 17.66
C THR A 8 5.67 39.74 16.49
N GLY A 9 5.11 39.88 15.28
CA GLY A 9 5.47 39.07 14.12
C GLY A 9 5.04 37.60 14.24
N PHE A 10 4.21 37.28 15.22
CA PHE A 10 3.69 35.94 15.42
C PHE A 10 2.59 35.62 14.42
N GLU A 11 2.60 34.42 13.86
CA GLU A 11 1.59 34.01 12.88
C GLU A 11 0.28 33.60 13.59
N SER A 12 -0.84 34.16 13.15
CA SER A 12 -2.14 33.84 13.75
C SER A 12 -2.56 32.40 13.42
N MET A 13 -2.69 31.57 14.44
CA MET A 13 -3.15 30.18 14.33
C MET A 13 -4.65 30.02 14.56
N LEU A 14 -5.42 31.12 14.50
CA LEU A 14 -6.87 31.03 14.57
C LEU A 14 -7.42 30.22 13.38
N PRO A 15 -8.50 29.43 13.57
CA PRO A 15 -9.08 28.62 12.50
C PRO A 15 -9.42 29.44 11.25
N GLU A 16 -9.98 30.63 11.42
CA GLU A 16 -10.31 31.56 10.33
C GLU A 16 -9.08 31.96 9.52
N ASP A 17 -8.01 32.43 10.18
CA ASP A 17 -6.80 32.92 9.53
C ASP A 17 -6.02 31.77 8.86
N THR A 18 -6.00 30.60 9.51
CA THR A 18 -5.44 29.37 8.94
C THR A 18 -6.20 28.92 7.70
N SER A 19 -7.54 28.97 7.74
CA SER A 19 -8.37 28.61 6.59
C SER A 19 -8.20 29.57 5.42
N ALA A 20 -8.09 30.89 5.69
CA ALA A 20 -7.85 31.91 4.69
C ALA A 20 -6.49 31.73 4.02
N ARG A 21 -5.44 31.43 4.81
CA ARG A 21 -4.10 31.11 4.30
C ARG A 21 -4.09 29.84 3.46
N LYS A 22 -4.77 28.77 3.89
CA LYS A 22 -4.91 27.53 3.10
C LYS A 22 -5.60 27.80 1.76
N LYS A 23 -6.67 28.59 1.75
CA LYS A 23 -7.37 28.99 0.52
C LYS A 23 -6.49 29.84 -0.40
N ALA A 24 -5.79 30.83 0.15
CA ALA A 24 -4.85 31.66 -0.61
C ALA A 24 -3.70 30.82 -1.21
N ALA A 25 -3.13 29.92 -0.40
CA ALA A 25 -2.10 28.98 -0.84
C ALA A 25 -2.63 28.04 -1.94
N HIS A 26 -3.85 27.52 -1.82
CA HIS A 26 -4.48 26.68 -2.83
C HIS A 26 -4.78 27.45 -4.14
N SER A 27 -5.13 28.74 -4.03
CA SER A 27 -5.34 29.63 -5.18
C SER A 27 -4.03 29.93 -5.93
N SER A 28 -2.91 30.06 -5.19
CA SER A 28 -1.56 30.20 -5.77
C SER A 28 -0.91 28.86 -6.17
N ALA A 29 -1.43 27.74 -5.67
CA ALA A 29 -0.93 26.39 -5.91
C ALA A 29 -1.66 25.67 -7.05
N ALA A 30 -2.45 26.37 -7.88
CA ALA A 30 -2.78 25.88 -9.22
C ALA A 30 -1.51 25.56 -10.05
N THR A 31 -0.33 26.01 -9.61
CA THR A 31 1.00 25.71 -10.18
C THR A 31 1.73 24.55 -9.49
N LEU A 32 1.21 24.00 -8.39
CA LEU A 32 1.75 22.82 -7.72
C LEU A 32 0.65 21.78 -7.65
N ASP A 33 0.25 21.31 -8.84
CA ASP A 33 -0.31 19.97 -8.97
C ASP A 33 0.59 19.04 -8.18
N GLN A 34 0.02 18.36 -7.19
CA GLN A 34 0.64 17.17 -6.67
C GLN A 34 0.85 16.26 -7.87
N SER A 35 2.11 16.09 -8.30
CA SER A 35 2.46 15.23 -9.42
C SER A 35 1.75 13.90 -9.18
N THR A 36 0.86 13.52 -10.10
CA THR A 36 0.21 12.23 -10.03
C THR A 36 1.28 11.16 -9.84
N LEU A 37 0.97 10.13 -9.05
CA LEU A 37 1.87 9.00 -8.79
C LEU A 37 2.21 8.20 -10.07
N ASP A 38 1.83 8.66 -11.25
CA ASP A 38 1.99 7.98 -12.53
C ASP A 38 3.44 7.79 -12.95
N ALA A 39 4.37 8.68 -12.53
CA ALA A 39 5.75 8.63 -13.00
C ALA A 39 6.49 7.32 -12.67
N TYR A 40 6.05 6.58 -11.64
CA TYR A 40 6.65 5.32 -11.20
C TYR A 40 5.66 4.17 -11.04
N THR A 41 4.37 4.40 -11.28
CA THR A 41 3.35 3.35 -11.13
C THR A 41 3.19 2.66 -12.47
N ARG A 42 3.70 1.43 -12.59
CA ARG A 42 3.46 0.60 -13.77
C ARG A 42 2.14 -0.15 -13.57
N PRO A 43 1.23 -0.14 -14.55
CA PRO A 43 0.06 -1.01 -14.52
C PRO A 43 0.52 -2.47 -14.37
N ILE A 44 -0.05 -3.19 -13.40
CA ILE A 44 0.09 -4.64 -13.33
C ILE A 44 -0.97 -5.20 -14.29
N GLU A 45 -0.54 -5.78 -15.41
CA GLU A 45 -1.43 -6.24 -16.49
C GLU A 45 -2.47 -7.26 -15.98
N THR A 46 -2.07 -8.12 -15.04
CA THR A 46 -2.95 -9.04 -14.33
C THR A 46 -2.46 -9.19 -12.89
N PRO A 47 -3.11 -8.57 -11.90
CA PRO A 47 -2.76 -8.81 -10.51
C PRO A 47 -3.03 -10.29 -10.19
N PRO A 48 -2.15 -10.96 -9.41
CA PRO A 48 -2.46 -12.29 -8.91
C PRO A 48 -3.77 -12.24 -8.11
N PRO A 49 -4.52 -13.36 -8.07
CA PRO A 49 -5.75 -13.42 -7.28
C PRO A 49 -5.48 -13.01 -5.83
N ALA A 50 -6.42 -12.27 -5.25
CA ALA A 50 -6.33 -11.90 -3.85
C ALA A 50 -6.27 -13.17 -2.99
N TYR A 51 -5.47 -13.13 -1.93
CA TYR A 51 -5.38 -14.24 -1.00
C TYR A 51 -6.75 -14.52 -0.36
N SER A 52 -7.16 -15.78 -0.42
CA SER A 52 -8.22 -16.36 0.42
C SER A 52 -7.82 -17.79 0.74
N ASP A 53 -8.22 -18.28 1.92
CA ASP A 53 -7.87 -19.63 2.37
C ASP A 53 -8.42 -20.70 1.41
N ASP A 54 -9.61 -20.47 0.84
CA ASP A 54 -10.24 -21.37 -0.13
C ASP A 54 -9.42 -21.47 -1.43
N VAL A 55 -9.07 -20.32 -2.04
CA VAL A 55 -8.27 -20.28 -3.29
C VAL A 55 -6.87 -20.86 -3.07
N PHE A 56 -6.28 -20.61 -1.90
CA PHE A 56 -5.00 -21.20 -1.54
C PHE A 56 -5.10 -22.71 -1.35
N GLY A 57 -6.15 -23.19 -0.68
CA GLY A 57 -6.43 -24.60 -0.47
C GLY A 57 -6.61 -25.36 -1.78
N ASP A 58 -7.41 -24.84 -2.71
CA ASP A 58 -7.61 -25.43 -4.03
C ASP A 58 -6.29 -25.53 -4.82
N ALA A 59 -5.52 -24.45 -4.85
CA ALA A 59 -4.21 -24.44 -5.52
C ALA A 59 -3.20 -25.41 -4.88
N ALA A 60 -3.25 -25.55 -3.55
CA ALA A 60 -2.40 -26.48 -2.82
C ALA A 60 -2.78 -27.94 -3.10
N ILE A 61 -4.08 -28.26 -3.18
CA ILE A 61 -4.58 -29.58 -3.56
C ILE A 61 -4.17 -29.93 -4.99
N ASP A 62 -4.38 -29.01 -5.94
CA ASP A 62 -3.99 -29.20 -7.34
C ASP A 62 -2.48 -29.46 -7.47
N TRP A 63 -1.67 -28.69 -6.74
CA TRP A 63 -0.23 -28.91 -6.68
C TRP A 63 0.13 -30.28 -6.12
N THR A 64 -0.51 -30.71 -5.03
CA THR A 64 -0.30 -32.03 -4.40
C THR A 64 -0.65 -33.17 -5.36
N ILE A 65 -1.75 -33.06 -6.12
CA ILE A 65 -2.15 -34.04 -7.13
C ILE A 65 -1.14 -34.04 -8.29
N ALA A 66 -0.75 -32.88 -8.79
CA ALA A 66 0.17 -32.76 -9.93
C ALA A 66 1.59 -33.28 -9.62
N THR A 67 1.99 -33.26 -8.35
CA THR A 67 3.33 -33.68 -7.90
C THR A 67 3.35 -34.99 -7.13
N ASP A 68 2.22 -35.69 -7.07
CA ASP A 68 2.01 -36.95 -6.36
C ASP A 68 2.53 -36.93 -4.91
N GLN A 69 2.24 -35.84 -4.20
CA GLN A 69 2.65 -35.66 -2.81
C GLN A 69 1.60 -36.24 -1.86
N PRO A 70 2.02 -36.79 -0.70
CA PRO A 70 1.08 -37.20 0.32
C PRO A 70 0.39 -35.99 0.97
N LEU A 71 -0.85 -36.15 1.43
CA LEU A 71 -1.60 -35.08 2.12
C LEU A 71 -0.88 -34.57 3.38
N SER A 72 0.00 -35.37 3.98
CA SER A 72 0.83 -34.96 5.12
C SER A 72 1.91 -33.93 4.76
N VAL A 73 2.09 -33.59 3.48
CA VAL A 73 3.05 -32.56 3.05
C VAL A 73 2.71 -31.19 3.64
N PHE A 74 1.43 -30.90 3.88
CA PHE A 74 0.97 -29.64 4.46
C PHE A 74 1.40 -29.45 5.93
N ASP A 75 1.59 -30.56 6.65
CA ASP A 75 2.08 -30.57 8.03
C ASP A 75 3.62 -30.50 8.09
N HIS A 76 4.31 -30.68 6.97
CA HIS A 76 5.76 -30.72 6.95
C HIS A 76 6.36 -29.32 7.21
N PRO A 77 7.26 -29.15 8.18
CA PRO A 77 7.75 -27.83 8.58
C PRO A 77 8.46 -27.08 7.45
N LYS A 78 9.12 -27.80 6.52
CA LYS A 78 9.76 -27.17 5.35
C LYS A 78 8.77 -26.64 4.32
N TYR A 79 7.61 -27.29 4.17
CA TYR A 79 6.56 -26.78 3.31
C TYR A 79 6.01 -25.46 3.88
N GLN A 80 5.71 -25.44 5.18
CA GLN A 80 5.24 -24.24 5.88
C GLN A 80 6.27 -23.09 5.83
N GLU A 81 7.56 -23.41 6.01
CA GLU A 81 8.67 -22.44 5.90
C GLU A 81 8.75 -21.84 4.48
N MET A 82 8.65 -22.66 3.44
CA MET A 82 8.65 -22.21 2.05
C MET A 82 7.49 -21.26 1.75
N ILE A 83 6.27 -21.63 2.15
CA ILE A 83 5.06 -20.79 1.97
C ILE A 83 5.19 -19.47 2.75
N ALA A 84 5.68 -19.51 3.99
CA ALA A 84 5.89 -18.32 4.80
C ALA A 84 6.91 -17.35 4.17
N ILE A 85 7.97 -17.87 3.54
CA ILE A 85 8.94 -17.07 2.78
C ILE A 85 8.27 -16.47 1.54
N ALA A 86 7.55 -17.28 0.76
CA ALA A 86 6.87 -16.85 -0.46
C ALA A 86 5.81 -15.76 -0.20
N ALA A 87 5.03 -15.90 0.88
CA ALA A 87 3.99 -14.95 1.28
C ALA A 87 4.53 -13.56 1.66
N ARG A 88 5.81 -13.45 2.03
CA ARG A 88 6.46 -12.16 2.35
C ARG A 88 6.96 -11.42 1.11
N THR A 89 6.96 -12.05 -0.05
CA THR A 89 7.45 -11.43 -1.28
C THR A 89 6.43 -10.43 -1.82
N LYS A 90 6.90 -9.23 -2.19
CA LYS A 90 6.00 -8.18 -2.74
C LYS A 90 5.58 -8.43 -4.19
N ASN A 91 6.43 -9.13 -4.94
CA ASN A 91 6.29 -9.30 -6.39
C ASN A 91 6.23 -10.80 -6.78
N GLY A 92 5.79 -11.64 -5.85
CA GLY A 92 5.85 -13.10 -6.00
C GLY A 92 7.27 -13.67 -5.92
N VAL A 93 7.36 -14.99 -6.01
CA VAL A 93 8.62 -15.75 -6.01
C VAL A 93 9.16 -15.82 -7.44
N LYS A 94 10.45 -15.51 -7.62
CA LYS A 94 11.19 -15.73 -8.88
C LYS A 94 12.08 -16.95 -8.70
N ILE A 95 11.88 -17.98 -9.52
CA ILE A 95 12.67 -19.21 -9.57
C ILE A 95 13.38 -19.27 -10.92
#